data_AF-A0AAV4CS01-F1
#
_entry.id   AF-A0AAV4CS01-F1
#
_cell.length_a   1.000
_cell.length_b   1.000
_cell.length_c   1.000
_cell.angle_alpha   90.00
_cell.angle_beta   90.00
_cell.angle_gamma   90.00
#
_symmetry.space_group_name_H-M   'P 1'
#
loop_
_entity.id
_entity.type
_entity.pdbx_description
1 polymer ?
#
loop_
_entity_poly.entity_id
_entity_poly.type
_entity_poly.pdbx_seq_one_letter_code
_entity_poly.pdbx_strand_id
1 'polypeptide(L)'
;MYTHYSVNACLAPVCSMHGLAVTTVEGIGNLDNVHPVQERIAKFHGSQCGFCTPGIVMSMYTLLRNNPSPNTKELLENFDGKSAVQ
;
A
#
# COMPACT_ATOMS: atom_id res chain seq x y z
N MET A 1 11.29 -7.11 14.86
CA MET A 1 10.71 -7.28 13.50
C MET A 1 9.32 -6.70 13.57
N TYR A 2 9.02 -5.65 12.80
CA TYR A 2 7.71 -4.99 12.84
C TYR A 2 6.75 -5.70 11.90
N THR A 3 5.50 -5.86 12.30
CA THR A 3 4.46 -6.39 11.43
C THR A 3 3.76 -5.25 10.71
N HIS A 4 3.56 -5.38 9.40
CA HIS A 4 2.90 -4.35 8.59
C HIS A 4 1.54 -4.83 8.13
N TYR A 5 0.53 -3.98 8.28
CA TYR A 5 -0.83 -4.23 7.82
C TYR A 5 -1.30 -3.00 7.04
N SER A 6 -1.96 -3.24 5.91
CA SER A 6 -2.79 -2.24 5.24
C SER A 6 -4.03 -2.03 6.11
N VAL A 7 -4.74 -0.91 5.98
CA VAL A 7 -6.08 -0.73 6.61
C VAL A 7 -6.91 0.21 5.73
N ASN A 8 -8.23 0.05 5.76
CA ASN A 8 -9.14 1.02 5.16
C ASN A 8 -9.31 2.21 6.09
N ALA A 9 -8.64 3.32 5.77
CA ALA A 9 -8.65 4.53 6.62
C ALA A 9 -10.06 5.08 6.89
N CYS A 10 -11.01 4.90 5.97
CA CYS A 10 -12.40 5.34 6.14
C CYS A 10 -13.18 4.57 7.22
N LEU A 11 -12.69 3.39 7.62
CA LEU A 11 -13.31 2.53 8.62
C LEU A 11 -12.45 2.38 9.89
N ALA A 12 -11.31 3.08 9.96
CA ALA A 12 -10.35 2.99 11.05
C ALA A 12 -10.51 4.18 12.01
N PRO A 13 -11.15 4.03 13.18
CA PRO A 13 -11.29 5.12 14.14
C PRO A 13 -9.92 5.57 14.65
N VAL A 14 -9.67 6.87 14.73
CA VAL A 14 -8.36 7.40 15.19
C VAL A 14 -7.99 6.86 16.58
N CYS A 15 -8.98 6.64 17.45
CA CYS A 15 -8.76 6.08 18.78
C CYS A 15 -8.16 4.67 18.77
N SER A 16 -8.41 3.84 17.74
CA SER A 16 -7.82 2.50 17.64
C SER A 16 -6.39 2.50 17.11
N MET A 17 -5.88 3.65 16.64
CA MET A 17 -4.54 3.80 16.10
C MET A 17 -3.49 4.16 17.18
N HIS A 18 -3.90 4.24 18.45
CA HIS A 18 -2.99 4.57 19.54
C HIS A 18 -1.84 3.55 19.64
N GLY A 19 -0.59 4.04 19.62
CA GLY A 19 0.62 3.21 19.68
C GLY A 19 1.04 2.59 18.34
N LEU A 20 0.32 2.86 17.25
CA LEU A 20 0.67 2.40 15.90
C LEU A 20 1.37 3.50 15.08
N ALA A 21 2.15 3.09 14.09
CA ALA A 21 2.75 4.00 13.11
C ALA A 21 1.96 3.93 11.79
N VAL A 22 1.25 5.02 11.47
CA VAL A 22 0.51 5.14 10.21
C VAL A 22 1.46 5.65 9.12
N THR A 23 1.46 4.98 7.96
CA THR A 23 2.18 5.41 6.77
C THR A 23 1.19 5.57 5.62
N THR A 24 1.21 6.71 4.94
CA THR A 24 0.38 7.00 3.77
C THR A 24 1.24 7.04 2.49
N VAL A 25 0.61 7.27 1.34
CA VAL A 25 1.31 7.30 0.04
C VAL A 25 2.41 8.35 -0.02
N GLU A 26 2.24 9.47 0.67
CA GLU A 26 3.21 10.56 0.77
C GLU A 26 4.40 10.19 1.66
N GLY A 27 4.20 9.27 2.61
CA GLY A 27 5.22 8.82 3.56
C GLY A 27 6.26 7.88 2.96
N ILE A 28 5.98 7.27 1.80
CA ILE A 28 6.89 6.32 1.15
C ILE A 28 7.72 6.97 0.03
N GLY A 29 7.30 8.13 -0.48
CA GLY A 29 7.96 8.81 -1.59
C GLY A 29 7.18 10.02 -2.08
N ASN A 30 7.87 10.90 -2.79
CA ASN A 30 7.35 12.12 -3.39
C ASN A 30 7.93 12.31 -4.80
N LEU A 31 7.69 13.47 -5.43
CA LEU A 31 8.16 13.75 -6.79
C LEU A 31 9.69 13.77 -6.92
N ASP A 32 10.41 14.18 -5.87
CA ASP A 32 11.88 14.27 -5.87
C ASP A 32 12.53 12.92 -5.51
N ASN A 33 11.84 12.09 -4.73
CA ASN A 33 12.29 10.77 -4.31
C ASN A 33 11.14 9.77 -4.39
N VAL A 34 10.96 9.20 -5.58
CA VAL A 34 9.85 8.31 -5.92
C VAL A 34 10.15 6.89 -5.44
N HIS A 35 9.21 6.28 -4.73
CA HIS A 35 9.32 4.87 -4.34
C HIS A 35 9.20 3.95 -5.57
N PRO A 36 9.94 2.83 -5.66
CA PRO A 36 9.87 1.91 -6.81
C PRO A 36 8.45 1.42 -7.16
N VAL A 37 7.56 1.30 -6.17
CA VAL A 37 6.15 0.95 -6.41
C VAL A 37 5.39 2.08 -7.13
N GLN A 38 5.60 3.33 -6.71
CA GLN A 38 5.00 4.52 -7.34
C GLN A 38 5.54 4.68 -8.77
N GLU A 39 6.84 4.48 -8.95
CA GLU A 39 7.50 4.59 -10.26
C GLU A 39 6.96 3.54 -11.23
N ARG A 40 6.88 2.27 -10.81
CA ARG A 40 6.42 1.17 -11.68
C ARG A 40 4.97 1.34 -12.08
N ILE A 41 4.07 1.69 -11.16
CA ILE A 41 2.66 1.85 -11.55
C ILE A 41 2.46 2.97 -12.57
N ALA A 42 3.24 4.06 -12.48
CA ALA A 42 3.22 5.13 -13.47
C ALA A 42 3.82 4.70 -14.82
N LYS A 43 5.01 4.09 -14.82
CA LYS A 43 5.73 3.70 -16.04
C LYS A 43 5.04 2.57 -16.83
N PHE A 44 4.34 1.68 -16.15
CA PHE A 44 3.62 0.56 -16.78
C PHE A 44 2.15 0.90 -17.09
N HIS A 45 1.79 2.18 -17.14
CA HIS A 45 0.43 2.64 -17.46
C HIS A 45 -0.66 2.08 -16.53
N GLY A 46 -0.31 1.79 -15.27
CA GLY A 46 -1.22 1.27 -14.26
C GLY A 46 -2.08 2.34 -13.58
N SER A 47 -2.02 3.59 -14.04
CA SER A 47 -2.82 4.71 -13.55
C SER A 47 -3.44 5.47 -14.73
N GLN A 48 -4.76 5.71 -14.66
CA GLN A 48 -5.51 6.50 -15.66
C GLN A 48 -5.99 7.82 -15.06
N CYS A 49 -7.13 7.82 -14.35
CA CYS A 49 -7.63 9.01 -13.66
C CYS A 49 -6.90 9.32 -12.35
N GLY A 50 -6.04 8.41 -11.87
CA GLY A 50 -5.21 8.59 -10.68
C GLY A 50 -5.89 8.34 -9.33
N PHE A 51 -7.23 8.34 -9.25
CA PHE A 51 -7.94 8.33 -7.96
C PHE A 51 -7.66 7.07 -7.10
N CYS A 52 -7.61 5.89 -7.72
CA CYS A 52 -7.34 4.64 -7.01
C CYS A 52 -5.85 4.36 -6.77
N THR A 53 -4.95 5.10 -7.43
CA THR A 53 -3.51 4.82 -7.42
C THR A 53 -2.89 4.83 -6.02
N PRO A 54 -3.21 5.79 -5.13
CA PRO A 54 -2.70 5.77 -3.75
C PRO A 54 -3.02 4.48 -2.99
N GLY A 55 -4.27 3.98 -3.08
CA GLY A 55 -4.68 2.75 -2.40
C GLY A 55 -3.93 1.53 -2.93
N ILE A 56 -3.86 1.39 -4.26
CA ILE A 56 -3.14 0.30 -4.93
C ILE A 56 -1.64 0.30 -4.55
N VAL A 57 -1.02 1.48 -4.50
CA VAL A 57 0.39 1.64 -4.10
C VAL A 57 0.61 1.21 -2.66
N MET A 58 -0.28 1.59 -1.73
CA MET A 58 -0.15 1.23 -0.32
C MET A 58 -0.38 -0.26 -0.05
N SER A 59 -1.30 -0.89 -0.78
CA SER A 59 -1.50 -2.35 -0.75
C SER A 59 -0.24 -3.11 -1.18
N MET A 60 0.36 -2.70 -2.31
CA MET A 60 1.63 -3.28 -2.80
C MET A 60 2.80 -3.01 -1.87
N TYR A 61 2.92 -1.79 -1.35
CA TYR A 61 3.97 -1.43 -0.41
C TYR A 61 3.92 -2.32 0.83
N THR A 62 2.73 -2.52 1.41
CA THR A 62 2.53 -3.39 2.57
C THR A 62 2.94 -4.84 2.27
N LEU A 63 2.54 -5.39 1.12
CA LEU A 63 2.93 -6.74 0.70
C LEU A 63 4.46 -6.87 0.65
N LEU A 64 5.14 -5.95 -0.03
CA LEU A 64 6.59 -5.98 -0.22
C LEU A 64 7.37 -5.77 1.09
N ARG A 65 6.79 -5.04 2.05
CA ARG A 65 7.37 -4.88 3.39
C ARG A 65 7.34 -6.17 4.22
N ASN A 66 6.36 -7.03 3.99
CA ASN A 66 6.25 -8.33 4.68
C ASN A 66 6.93 -9.46 3.90
N ASN A 67 6.88 -9.43 2.56
CA ASN A 67 7.49 -10.39 1.67
C ASN A 67 8.16 -9.64 0.48
N PRO A 68 9.50 -9.48 0.48
CA PRO A 68 10.22 -8.77 -0.59
C PRO A 68 10.18 -9.46 -1.97
N SER A 69 9.74 -10.72 -2.05
CA SER A 69 9.68 -11.47 -3.30
C SER A 69 8.39 -12.31 -3.36
N PRO A 70 7.21 -11.67 -3.43
CA PRO A 70 5.94 -12.36 -3.47
C PRO A 70 5.76 -13.06 -4.82
N ASN A 71 5.07 -14.19 -4.79
CA ASN A 71 4.66 -14.87 -6.01
C ASN A 71 3.38 -14.23 -6.60
N THR A 72 3.03 -14.59 -7.84
CA THR A 72 1.87 -14.01 -8.53
C THR A 72 0.55 -14.24 -7.78
N LYS A 73 0.39 -15.37 -7.10
CA LYS A 73 -0.83 -15.67 -6.35
C LYS A 73 -0.98 -14.72 -5.16
N GLU A 74 0.06 -14.51 -4.38
CA GLU A 74 0.07 -13.57 -3.25
C GLU A 74 -0.21 -12.13 -3.70
N LEU A 75 0.30 -11.77 -4.89
CA LEU A 75 0.10 -10.46 -5.48
C LEU A 75 -1.36 -10.24 -5.90
N LEU A 76 -2.01 -11.24 -6.50
CA LEU A 76 -3.44 -11.18 -6.83
C LEU A 76 -4.32 -11.14 -5.57
N GLU A 77 -4.02 -12.00 -4.59
CA GLU A 77 -4.75 -12.03 -3.32
C GLU A 77 -4.66 -10.70 -2.56
N ASN A 78 -3.56 -9.97 -2.69
CA ASN A 78 -3.40 -8.64 -2.11
C ASN A 78 -4.40 -7.61 -2.67
N PHE A 79 -4.76 -7.74 -3.95
CA PHE A 79 -5.69 -6.84 -4.66
C PHE A 79 -7.15 -7.27 -4.60
N ASP A 80 -7.45 -8.54 -4.33
CA ASP A 80 -8.82 -9.07 -4.18
C ASP A 80 -9.56 -8.56 -2.91
N GLY A 81 -9.14 -7.42 -2.34
CA GLY A 81 -9.80 -6.81 -1.20
C GLY A 81 -9.41 -7.43 0.15
N LYS A 82 -8.41 -8.32 0.20
CA LYS A 82 -7.81 -8.80 1.47
C LYS A 82 -6.72 -7.88 2.02
N SER A 83 -6.57 -6.68 1.46
CA SER A 83 -5.83 -5.59 2.10
C SER A 83 -6.64 -5.10 3.32
N ALA A 84 -6.62 -5.92 4.39
CA ALA A 84 -7.19 -5.72 5.72
C ALA A 84 -8.64 -5.22 5.81
N VAL A 85 -9.55 -6.19 5.76
CA VAL A 85 -10.72 -6.20 6.64
C VAL A 85 -10.31 -6.91 7.92
N GLN A 86 -9.64 -6.20 8.81
CA GLN A 86 -9.65 -6.46 10.25
C GLN A 86 -9.41 -5.14 10.98
#